data_AF-A0A9E4MM79-F1
#
_entry.id   AF-A0A9E4MM79-F1
#
_cell.length_a   1.000
_cell.length_b   1.000
_cell.length_c   1.000
_cell.angle_alpha   90.00
_cell.angle_beta   90.00
_cell.angle_gamma   90.00
#
_symmetry.space_group_name_H-M   'P 1'
#
loop_
_entity.id
_entity.type
_entity.pdbx_description
1 polymer ?
#
loop_
_entity_poly.entity_id
_entity_poly.type
_entity_poly.pdbx_seq_one_letter_code
_entity_poly.pdbx_strand_id
1 'polypeptide(L)'
;VVVTTNFTDQTSFRGSGPNMRLTERFTRVEQDRLVYEYTIDDPESFAGPWTAVVPMTRNPLPMFEYACHEGNYGMLNLLRGARAEDAEAEAAAGAAETSGG
;
A
#
# COMPACT_ATOMS: atom_id res chain seq x y z
N VAL A 1 -5.63 20.29 17.37
CA VAL A 1 -5.25 18.98 17.92
C VAL A 1 -6.42 18.06 17.70
N VAL A 2 -6.16 16.87 17.18
CA VAL A 2 -7.17 15.83 16.96
C VAL A 2 -6.81 14.65 17.87
N VAL A 3 -7.82 14.03 18.48
CA VAL A 3 -7.65 12.86 19.32
C VAL A 3 -8.58 11.79 18.80
N THR A 4 -8.02 10.62 18.53
CA THR A 4 -8.75 9.46 18.03
C THR A 4 -8.63 8.32 19.04
N THR A 5 -9.77 7.71 19.36
CA THR A 5 -9.93 6.58 20.29
C THR A 5 -10.99 5.61 19.74
N ASN A 6 -11.25 4.52 20.45
CA ASN A 6 -12.23 3.49 20.07
C ASN A 6 -11.83 2.78 18.77
N PHE A 7 -10.55 2.41 18.66
CA PHE A 7 -10.09 1.60 17.55
C PHE A 7 -10.70 0.20 17.62
N THR A 8 -10.93 -0.39 16.46
CA THR A 8 -11.35 -1.79 16.33
C THR A 8 -10.20 -2.61 15.80
N ASP A 9 -10.34 -3.93 15.85
CA ASP A 9 -9.45 -4.87 15.17
C ASP A 9 -9.29 -4.55 13.66
N GLN A 10 -10.35 -4.06 13.01
CA GLN A 10 -10.37 -3.67 11.60
C GLN A 10 -9.61 -2.37 11.29
N THR A 11 -9.35 -1.53 12.30
CA THR A 11 -8.64 -0.24 12.15
C THR A 11 -7.34 -0.19 12.93
N SER A 12 -6.83 -1.35 13.35
CA SER A 12 -5.59 -1.47 14.10
C SER A 12 -4.40 -0.91 13.31
N PHE A 13 -3.61 -0.07 13.95
CA PHE A 13 -2.41 0.52 13.37
C PHE A 13 -1.18 -0.31 13.77
N ARG A 14 -0.61 -1.05 12.81
CA ARG A 14 0.68 -1.76 12.98
C ARG A 14 0.77 -2.60 14.27
N GLY A 15 -0.30 -3.31 14.63
CA GLY A 15 -0.36 -4.15 15.83
C GLY A 15 -0.80 -3.42 17.10
N SER A 16 -1.32 -2.19 16.99
CA SER A 16 -1.95 -1.50 18.11
C SER A 16 -3.24 -2.19 18.56
N GLY A 17 -3.49 -2.15 19.87
CA GLY A 17 -4.71 -2.65 20.49
C GLY A 17 -5.91 -1.69 20.36
N PRO A 18 -7.12 -2.16 20.74
CA PRO A 18 -8.34 -1.34 20.73
C PRO A 18 -8.29 -0.14 21.69
N ASN A 19 -7.42 -0.24 22.71
CA ASN A 19 -7.20 0.80 23.72
C ASN A 19 -6.19 1.88 23.28
N MET A 20 -5.67 1.81 22.05
CA MET A 20 -4.79 2.83 21.50
C MET A 20 -5.45 4.21 21.53
N ARG A 21 -4.67 5.20 21.93
CA ARG A 21 -5.01 6.62 21.81
C ARG A 21 -4.03 7.30 20.87
N LEU A 22 -4.55 7.84 19.76
CA LEU A 22 -3.78 8.63 18.80
C LEU A 22 -4.04 10.12 19.05
N THR A 23 -2.98 10.90 19.22
CA THR A 23 -3.06 12.37 19.32
C THR A 23 -2.29 13.00 18.18
N GLU A 24 -2.97 13.82 17.38
CA GLU A 24 -2.44 14.43 16.16
C GLU A 24 -2.43 15.96 16.27
N ARG A 25 -1.35 16.56 15.78
CA ARG A 25 -1.17 18.01 15.68
C ARG A 25 -0.70 18.38 14.28
N PHE A 26 -1.46 19.27 13.65
CA PHE A 26 -1.14 19.84 12.35
C PHE A 26 -0.78 21.31 12.54
N THR A 27 0.45 21.68 12.20
CA THR A 27 0.96 23.04 12.35
C THR A 27 1.45 23.55 11.01
N ARG A 28 0.78 24.57 10.45
CA ARG A 28 1.26 25.25 9.24
C ARG A 28 2.42 26.15 9.64
N VAL A 29 3.63 25.77 9.24
CA VAL A 29 4.86 26.47 9.59
C VAL A 29 5.27 27.50 8.53
N GLU A 30 4.85 27.30 7.29
CA GLU A 30 5.06 28.22 6.17
C GLU A 30 3.85 28.17 5.22
N GLN A 31 3.85 28.98 4.15
CA GLN A 31 2.78 28.96 3.15
C GLN A 31 2.61 27.57 2.52
N ASP A 32 3.70 26.87 2.23
CA ASP A 32 3.67 25.57 1.55
C ASP A 32 4.23 24.43 2.40
N ARG A 33 4.34 24.62 3.72
CA ARG A 33 4.78 23.59 4.65
C ARG A 33 3.84 23.42 5.83
N LEU A 34 3.57 22.15 6.12
CA LEU A 34 2.83 21.68 7.28
C LEU A 34 3.72 20.71 8.06
N VAL A 35 3.84 20.90 9.36
CA VAL A 35 4.40 19.88 10.25
C VAL A 35 3.23 19.09 10.83
N TYR A 36 3.18 17.80 10.52
CA TYR A 36 2.25 16.86 11.13
C TYR A 36 2.99 16.06 12.20
N GLU A 37 2.60 16.21 13.45
CA GLU A 37 3.12 15.45 14.58
C GLU A 37 2.02 14.54 15.12
N TYR A 38 2.35 13.29 15.41
CA TYR A 38 1.42 12.39 16.08
C TYR A 38 2.10 11.57 17.17
N THR A 39 1.35 11.33 18.24
CA THR A 39 1.75 10.49 19.37
C THR A 39 0.81 9.30 19.46
N ILE A 40 1.38 8.11 19.59
CA ILE A 40 0.66 6.88 19.91
C ILE A 40 0.89 6.55 21.38
N ASP A 41 -0.20 6.37 22.11
CA ASP A 41 -0.22 5.87 23.47
C ASP A 41 -1.01 4.55 23.49
N ASP A 42 -0.26 3.45 23.62
CA ASP A 42 -0.78 2.09 23.67
C ASP A 42 0.21 1.18 24.44
N PRO A 43 0.05 1.08 25.77
CA PRO A 43 0.96 0.32 26.62
C PRO A 43 0.81 -1.19 26.50
N GLU A 44 -0.26 -1.67 25.86
CA GLU A 44 -0.45 -3.11 25.59
C GLU A 44 0.42 -3.56 24.41
N SER A 45 0.61 -2.68 23.43
CA SER A 45 1.39 -2.97 22.23
C SER A 45 2.83 -2.45 22.26
N PHE A 46 3.12 -1.38 23.01
CA PHE A 46 4.44 -0.73 23.01
C PHE A 46 4.97 -0.47 24.42
N ALA A 47 6.30 -0.38 24.56
CA ALA A 47 6.96 -0.15 25.85
C ALA A 47 6.67 1.24 26.47
N GLY A 48 6.13 2.17 25.68
CA GLY A 48 5.70 3.48 26.14
C GLY A 48 5.19 4.34 24.98
N PRO A 49 4.61 5.51 25.28
CA PRO A 49 4.15 6.42 24.26
C PRO A 49 5.31 6.91 23.40
N TRP A 50 5.09 7.02 22.10
CA TRP A 50 6.09 7.52 21.17
C TRP A 50 5.48 8.50 20.17
N THR A 51 6.31 9.40 19.68
CA THR A 51 5.92 10.50 18.79
C THR A 51 6.71 10.43 17.50
N ALA A 52 6.03 10.66 16.38
CA ALA A 52 6.66 10.88 15.09
C ALA A 52 6.28 12.26 14.53
N VAL A 53 7.20 12.81 13.75
CA VAL A 53 7.04 14.11 13.08
C VAL A 53 7.22 13.89 11.58
N VAL A 54 6.24 14.36 10.82
CA VAL A 54 6.16 14.26 9.37
C VAL A 54 6.11 15.68 8.79
N PRO A 55 7.25 16.21 8.32
CA PRO A 55 7.26 17.44 7.55
C PRO A 55 6.62 17.19 6.19
N MET A 56 5.55 17.92 5.88
CA MET A 56 4.79 17.82 4.63
C MET A 56 4.96 19.10 3.82
N THR A 57 5.21 18.93 2.52
CA THR A 57 5.24 20.03 1.54
C THR A 57 3.97 19.99 0.71
N ARG A 58 3.39 21.16 0.41
CA ARG A 58 2.21 21.29 -0.45
C ARG A 58 2.51 20.65 -1.82
N ASN A 59 1.67 19.70 -2.23
CA ASN A 59 1.67 19.14 -3.57
C ASN A 59 0.53 19.78 -4.38
N PRO A 60 0.80 20.43 -5.53
CA PRO A 60 -0.24 21.01 -6.37
C PRO A 60 -0.99 19.98 -7.24
N LEU A 61 -0.51 18.74 -7.30
CA LEU A 61 -1.16 17.67 -8.06
C LEU A 61 -2.44 17.19 -7.35
N PRO A 62 -3.42 16.64 -8.11
CA PRO A 62 -4.60 16.02 -7.52
C PRO A 62 -4.24 14.91 -6.53
N MET A 63 -5.07 14.71 -5.51
CA MET A 63 -4.98 13.54 -4.65
C MET A 63 -5.47 12.32 -5.44
N PHE A 64 -4.57 11.36 -5.65
CA PHE A 64 -4.92 10.05 -6.18
C PHE A 64 -5.02 9.07 -5.01
N GLU A 65 -5.97 8.14 -5.09
CA GLU A 65 -6.03 7.03 -4.14
C GLU A 65 -4.71 6.25 -4.21
N TYR A 66 -4.07 6.04 -3.06
CA TYR A 66 -2.94 5.12 -2.96
C TYR A 66 -3.47 3.70 -3.03
N ALA A 67 -3.96 3.28 -4.19
CA ALA A 67 -3.90 1.87 -4.56
C ALA A 67 -2.43 1.61 -4.87
N CYS A 68 -1.80 0.64 -4.20
CA CYS A 68 -0.49 0.14 -4.63
C CYS A 68 -0.60 -0.27 -6.11
N HIS A 69 -0.29 0.64 -7.03
CA HIS A 69 -0.14 0.39 -8.46
C HIS A 69 1.19 -0.33 -8.76
N GLU A 70 1.87 -0.79 -7.71
CA GLU A 70 3.02 -1.66 -7.76
C GLU A 70 2.54 -3.05 -8.21
N GLY A 71 2.45 -3.25 -9.54
CA GLY A 71 2.34 -4.59 -10.11
C GLY A 71 1.16 -4.92 -11.01
N ASN A 72 0.49 -3.96 -11.66
CA ASN A 72 -0.50 -4.24 -12.74
C ASN A 72 0.09 -5.03 -13.95
N TYR A 73 1.33 -5.50 -13.86
CA TYR A 73 1.93 -6.49 -14.75
C TYR A 73 1.41 -7.91 -14.53
N GLY A 74 0.76 -8.22 -13.40
CA GLY A 74 0.27 -9.57 -13.12
C GLY A 74 -0.62 -10.13 -14.23
N MET A 75 -1.63 -9.35 -14.66
CA MET A 75 -2.53 -9.73 -15.75
C MET A 75 -1.79 -9.83 -17.11
N LEU A 76 -0.91 -8.87 -17.40
CA LEU A 76 -0.15 -8.86 -18.64
C LEU A 76 0.77 -10.09 -18.75
N ASN A 77 1.47 -10.43 -17.67
CA ASN A 77 2.41 -11.55 -17.63
C ASN A 77 1.67 -12.89 -17.70
N LEU A 78 0.51 -13.02 -17.04
CA LEU A 78 -0.31 -14.22 -17.11
C LEU A 78 -0.80 -14.48 -18.55
N LEU A 79 -1.32 -13.46 -19.23
CA LEU A 79 -1.76 -13.59 -20.63
C LEU A 79 -0.60 -13.84 -21.60
N ARG A 80 0.59 -13.29 -21.34
CA ARG A 80 1.79 -13.56 -22.13
C ARG A 80 2.28 -15.00 -21.96
N GLY A 81 2.23 -15.54 -20.74
CA GLY A 81 2.57 -16.94 -20.46
C GLY A 81 1.66 -17.90 -21.23
N ALA A 82 0.35 -17.71 -21.14
CA ALA A 82 -0.63 -18.56 -21.84
C ALA A 82 -0.40 -18.59 -23.37
N ARG A 83 -0.12 -17.43 -24.00
CA ARG A 83 0.14 -17.38 -25.44
C ARG A 83 1.44 -18.06 -25.85
N ALA A 84 2.43 -18.11 -24.96
CA ALA A 84 3.67 -18.85 -25.22
C ALA A 84 3.40 -20.36 -25.20
N GLU A 85 2.61 -20.84 -24.23
CA GLU A 85 2.17 -22.23 -24.16
C GLU A 85 1.33 -22.64 -25.39
N ASP A 86 0.41 -21.79 -25.83
CA ASP A 86 -0.38 -22.01 -27.06
C ASP A 86 0.51 -22.15 -28.30
N ALA A 87 1.50 -21.27 -28.46
CA ALA A 87 2.41 -21.28 -29.60
C ALA A 87 3.32 -22.52 -29.62
N GLU A 88 3.79 -22.96 -28.44
CA GLU A 88 4.56 -24.21 -28.31
C GLU A 88 3.72 -25.43 -28.70
N ALA A 89 2.45 -25.46 -28.28
CA ALA A 89 1.53 -26.55 -28.63
C ALA A 89 1.21 -26.59 -30.14
N GLU A 90 0.96 -25.44 -30.77
CA GLU A 90 0.74 -25.34 -32.22
C GLU A 90 1.97 -25.79 -33.02
N ALA A 91 3.18 -25.40 -32.60
CA ALA A 91 4.41 -25.81 -33.26
C ALA A 91 4.64 -27.32 -33.15
N ALA A 92 4.36 -27.92 -31.98
CA ALA A 92 4.48 -29.36 -31.77
C ALA A 92 3.46 -30.15 -32.62
N ALA A 93 2.23 -29.65 -32.76
CA ALA A 93 1.20 -30.26 -33.59
C ALA A 93 1.60 -30.25 -35.08
N GLY A 94 2.08 -29.12 -35.60
CA GLY A 94 2.55 -29.01 -36.98
C GLY A 94 3.76 -29.90 -37.27
N ALA A 95 4.69 -30.03 -36.31
CA ALA A 95 5.83 -30.93 -36.44
C ALA A 95 5.41 -32.40 -36.51
N ALA A 96 4.42 -32.82 -35.70
CA ALA A 96 3.87 -34.17 -35.72
C ALA A 96 3.21 -34.49 -37.08
N GLU A 97 2.44 -33.56 -37.64
CA GLU A 97 1.80 -33.72 -38.97
C GLU A 97 2.83 -33.85 -40.10
N THR A 98 3.94 -33.10 -40.07
CA THR A 98 4.98 -33.19 -41.11
C THR A 98 5.82 -34.46 -41.07
N SER A 99 5.88 -35.15 -39.92
CA SER A 99 6.66 -36.38 -39.75
C SER A 99 5.91 -37.66 -40.13
N GLY A 100 4.61 -37.57 -40.41
CA GLY A 100 3.71 -38.69 -40.70
C GLY A 100 3.35 -38.91 -42.17
N GLY A 101 3.91 -38.13 -43.11
CA GLY A 101 3.73 -38.28 -44.56
C GLY A 101 4.99 -38.75 -45.27
#